data_AF-A0A8J7MKC7-F1
#
_entry.id   AF-A0A8J7MKC7-F1
#
_cell.length_a   1.000
_cell.length_b   1.000
_cell.length_c   1.000
_cell.angle_alpha   90.00
_cell.angle_beta   90.00
_cell.angle_gamma   90.00
#
_symmetry.space_group_name_H-M   'P 1'
#
loop_
_entity.id
_entity.type
_entity.pdbx_description
1 polymer ?
#
loop_
_entity_poly.entity_id
_entity_poly.type
_entity_poly.pdbx_seq_one_letter_code
_entity_poly.pdbx_strand_id
1 'polypeptide(L)'
;MKSFLLFCFLLFTISNNSFAQNLYFPPTFGNTWDTIHPSSLNWCPQKVDSLKNYLATKNTKAFILLKDGKIVLEEYFGTFTKDSIWYWASAGKSLTAFTIGIAQQENYLNIQDTTSQYLGQGWTNCMPFEEE
;
A
#
# COMPACT_ATOMS: atom_id res chain seq x y z
N MET A 1 36.59 3.90 -36.38
CA MET A 1 36.09 4.84 -35.34
C MET A 1 34.59 4.76 -35.13
N LYS A 2 33.74 4.91 -36.18
CA LYS A 2 32.26 4.84 -36.04
C LYS A 2 31.74 3.53 -35.44
N SER A 3 32.28 2.38 -35.86
CA SER A 3 31.87 1.07 -35.34
C SER A 3 32.30 0.81 -33.88
N PHE A 4 33.42 1.39 -33.44
CA PHE A 4 33.88 1.32 -32.05
C PHE A 4 33.01 2.18 -31.12
N LEU A 5 32.63 3.39 -31.56
CA LEU A 5 31.67 4.24 -30.85
C LEU A 5 30.29 3.59 -30.74
N LEU A 6 29.82 2.89 -31.79
CA LEU A 6 28.55 2.17 -31.77
C LEU A 6 28.57 1.00 -30.77
N PHE A 7 29.70 0.28 -30.69
CA PHE A 7 29.89 -0.82 -29.74
C PHE A 7 29.94 -0.34 -28.28
N CYS A 8 30.63 0.76 -28.00
CA CYS A 8 30.64 1.39 -26.68
C CYS A 8 29.25 1.90 -26.27
N PHE A 9 28.46 2.42 -27.22
CA PHE A 9 27.09 2.86 -26.96
C PHE A 9 26.16 1.67 -26.65
N LEU A 10 26.32 0.54 -27.36
CA LEU A 10 25.55 -0.68 -27.11
C LEU A 10 25.89 -1.33 -25.76
N LEU A 11 27.16 -1.29 -25.35
CA LEU A 11 27.58 -1.78 -24.02
C LEU A 11 27.02 -0.91 -22.88
N PHE A 12 26.91 0.41 -23.09
CA PHE A 12 26.37 1.34 -22.10
C PHE A 12 24.85 1.20 -21.90
N THR A 13 24.11 0.77 -22.93
CA THR A 13 22.66 0.54 -22.82
C THR A 13 22.32 -0.79 -22.16
N ILE A 14 23.16 -1.82 -22.30
CA ILE A 14 22.94 -3.15 -21.67
C ILE A 14 23.26 -3.15 -20.17
N SER A 15 24.13 -2.25 -19.69
CA SER A 15 24.52 -2.17 -18.27
C SER A 15 23.52 -1.47 -17.35
N ASN A 16 22.44 -0.88 -17.87
CA ASN A 16 21.42 -0.20 -17.06
C ASN A 16 20.24 -1.12 -16.71
N ASN A 17 20.52 -2.32 -16.21
CA ASN A 17 19.50 -3.15 -15.56
C ASN A 17 19.36 -2.69 -14.11
N SER A 18 18.53 -1.67 -13.88
CA SER A 18 18.10 -1.30 -12.54
C SER A 18 17.07 -2.33 -12.06
N PHE A 19 17.50 -3.28 -11.22
CA PHE A 19 16.57 -4.13 -10.50
C PHE A 19 15.86 -3.32 -9.43
N ALA A 20 14.53 -3.36 -9.43
CA ALA A 20 13.74 -2.84 -8.31
C ALA A 20 14.14 -3.60 -7.03
N GLN A 21 14.17 -2.90 -5.90
CA GLN A 21 14.42 -3.55 -4.61
C GLN A 21 13.39 -4.66 -4.35
N ASN A 22 13.85 -5.80 -3.83
CA ASN A 22 12.96 -6.86 -3.40
C ASN A 22 12.14 -6.36 -2.19
N LEU A 23 10.82 -6.26 -2.38
CA LEU A 23 9.89 -5.96 -1.30
C LEU A 23 9.78 -7.16 -0.36
N TYR A 24 9.76 -6.89 0.94
CA TYR A 24 9.39 -7.89 1.94
C TYR A 24 7.87 -7.94 2.06
N PHE A 25 7.31 -9.14 2.11
CA PHE A 25 5.92 -9.38 2.48
C PHE A 25 5.90 -10.28 3.72
N PRO A 26 5.12 -9.96 4.76
CA PRO A 26 5.03 -10.83 5.92
C PRO A 26 4.44 -12.19 5.54
N PRO A 27 4.83 -13.28 6.22
CA PRO A 27 4.22 -14.60 6.04
C PRO A 27 2.71 -14.53 6.21
N THR A 28 1.98 -15.28 5.38
CA THR A 28 0.51 -15.38 5.45
C THR A 28 0.00 -16.17 6.65
N PHE A 29 0.90 -16.85 7.38
CA PHE A 29 0.60 -17.59 8.58
C PHE A 29 1.53 -17.18 9.74
N GLY A 30 0.96 -17.05 10.93
CA GLY A 30 1.68 -16.61 12.13
C GLY A 30 1.64 -15.09 12.31
N ASN A 31 2.48 -14.59 13.23
CA ASN A 31 2.50 -13.18 13.66
C ASN A 31 3.88 -12.53 13.45
N THR A 32 4.72 -13.12 12.60
CA THR A 32 6.09 -12.62 12.38
C THR A 32 6.07 -11.52 11.33
N TRP A 33 6.46 -10.31 11.71
CA TRP A 33 6.69 -9.22 10.78
C TRP A 33 8.10 -8.66 11.02
N ASP A 34 8.97 -8.78 10.02
CA ASP A 34 10.33 -8.26 10.11
C ASP A 34 10.37 -6.76 10.41
N THR A 35 11.29 -6.38 11.28
CA THR A 35 11.60 -4.99 11.61
C THR A 35 12.95 -4.57 11.01
N ILE A 36 13.12 -3.27 10.81
CA ILE A 36 14.39 -2.67 10.41
C ILE A 36 14.66 -1.43 11.27
N HIS A 37 15.83 -1.37 11.89
CA HIS A 37 16.15 -0.29 12.80
C HIS A 37 16.44 1.02 12.02
N PRO A 38 15.92 2.20 12.44
CA PRO A 38 16.15 3.47 11.75
C PRO A 38 17.62 3.78 11.45
N SER A 39 18.54 3.41 12.34
CA SER A 39 19.98 3.65 12.13
C SER A 39 20.56 2.88 10.93
N SER A 40 19.99 1.72 10.57
CA SER A 40 20.40 0.97 9.36
C SER A 40 20.00 1.68 8.06
N LEU A 41 19.05 2.61 8.14
CA LEU A 41 18.60 3.46 7.04
C LEU A 41 19.32 4.82 7.03
N ASN A 42 20.32 5.03 7.89
CA ASN A 42 20.96 6.32 8.16
C ASN A 42 19.96 7.40 8.62
N TRP A 43 18.86 7.01 9.27
CA TRP A 43 17.90 7.95 9.82
C TRP A 43 18.32 8.40 11.22
N CYS A 44 18.02 9.65 11.55
CA CYS A 44 18.39 10.30 12.81
C CYS A 44 17.47 9.87 13.96
N PRO A 45 17.96 9.11 14.96
CA PRO A 45 17.12 8.62 16.06
C PRO A 45 16.42 9.75 16.85
N GLN A 46 17.07 10.89 17.01
CA GLN A 46 16.53 12.05 17.72
C GLN A 46 15.24 12.59 17.05
N LYS A 47 15.08 12.39 15.74
CA LYS A 47 13.85 12.76 15.01
C LYS A 47 12.72 11.76 15.23
N VAL A 48 13.03 10.50 15.54
CA VAL A 48 12.03 9.49 15.92
C VAL A 48 11.35 9.89 17.23
N ASP A 49 12.12 10.29 18.24
CA ASP A 49 11.55 10.72 19.53
C ASP A 49 10.69 11.98 19.36
N SER A 50 11.17 12.93 18.54
CA SER A 50 10.41 14.12 18.19
C SER A 50 9.08 13.78 17.49
N LEU A 51 9.07 12.79 16.59
CA LEU A 51 7.87 12.29 15.92
C LEU A 51 6.92 11.61 16.90
N LYS A 52 7.40 10.73 17.77
CA LYS A 52 6.58 10.05 18.79
C LYS A 52 5.90 11.06 19.73
N ASN A 53 6.64 12.07 20.17
CA ASN A 53 6.09 13.16 20.97
C ASN A 53 5.01 13.93 20.20
N TYR A 54 5.26 14.27 18.94
CA TYR A 54 4.26 14.93 18.10
C TYR A 54 2.97 14.08 17.97
N LEU A 55 3.08 12.79 17.67
CA LEU A 55 1.94 11.87 17.56
C LEU A 55 1.13 11.80 18.87
N ALA A 56 1.80 11.70 20.02
CA ALA A 56 1.15 11.75 21.32
C ALA A 56 0.37 13.05 21.52
N THR A 57 0.97 14.22 21.21
CA THR A 57 0.29 15.53 21.33
C THR A 57 -0.88 15.71 20.37
N LYS A 58 -0.94 14.93 19.29
CA LYS A 58 -2.06 14.90 18.33
C LYS A 58 -3.12 13.85 18.67
N ASN A 59 -3.04 13.22 19.84
CA ASN A 59 -3.96 12.18 20.29
C ASN A 59 -4.03 10.98 19.32
N THR A 60 -2.93 10.70 18.59
CA THR A 60 -2.80 9.50 17.76
C THR A 60 -3.04 8.25 18.61
N LYS A 61 -3.69 7.23 18.04
CA LYS A 61 -3.97 5.96 18.74
C LYS A 61 -2.97 4.86 18.41
N ALA A 62 -2.66 4.73 17.13
CA ALA A 62 -1.66 3.82 16.60
C ALA A 62 -0.92 4.51 15.44
N PHE A 63 0.36 4.19 15.28
CA PHE A 63 1.18 4.65 14.18
C PHE A 63 2.11 3.52 13.74
N ILE A 64 2.21 3.32 12.43
CA ILE A 64 3.14 2.37 11.82
C ILE A 64 3.85 3.03 10.66
N LEU A 65 5.16 2.82 10.56
CA LEU A 65 6.01 3.28 9.47
C LEU A 65 6.72 2.08 8.86
N LEU A 66 6.51 1.87 7.56
CA LEU A 66 7.09 0.76 6.82
C LEU A 66 8.16 1.26 5.84
N LYS A 67 9.21 0.47 5.65
CA LYS A 67 10.19 0.63 4.58
C LYS A 67 10.37 -0.70 3.87
N ASP A 68 10.06 -0.71 2.57
CA ASP A 68 10.16 -1.88 1.69
C ASP A 68 9.45 -3.12 2.29
N GLY A 69 8.32 -2.88 2.96
CA GLY A 69 7.48 -3.88 3.60
C GLY A 69 7.85 -4.25 5.03
N LYS A 70 9.01 -3.83 5.56
CA LYS A 70 9.42 -4.09 6.95
C LYS A 70 8.99 -2.95 7.88
N ILE A 71 8.72 -3.28 9.16
CA ILE A 71 8.36 -2.30 10.18
C ILE A 71 9.61 -1.52 10.61
N VAL A 72 9.60 -0.21 10.40
CA VAL A 72 10.66 0.68 10.93
C VAL A 72 10.28 1.16 12.33
N LEU A 73 9.02 1.59 12.49
CA LEU A 73 8.45 2.07 13.74
C LEU A 73 7.02 1.57 13.86
N GLU A 74 6.65 1.17 15.05
CA GLU A 74 5.29 0.81 15.41
C GLU A 74 5.06 1.29 16.84
N GLU A 75 4.03 2.10 17.05
CA GLU A 75 3.78 2.77 18.32
C GLU A 75 2.27 2.83 18.59
N TYR A 76 1.90 2.52 19.83
CA TYR A 76 0.52 2.54 20.31
C TYR A 76 0.42 3.44 21.53
N PHE A 77 -0.61 4.28 21.59
CA PHE A 77 -0.73 5.30 22.63
C PHE A 77 -1.93 5.04 23.54
N GLY A 78 -1.78 5.37 24.83
CA GLY A 78 -2.82 5.17 25.83
C GLY A 78 -3.06 3.67 26.09
N THR A 79 -4.31 3.21 25.90
CA THR A 79 -4.69 1.80 26.07
C THR A 79 -4.74 1.01 24.77
N PHE A 80 -4.34 1.63 23.64
CA PHE A 80 -4.29 0.93 22.37
C PHE A 80 -3.18 -0.11 22.35
N THR A 81 -3.46 -1.19 21.67
CA THR A 81 -2.52 -2.28 21.37
C THR A 81 -2.62 -2.61 19.89
N LYS A 82 -1.74 -3.47 19.39
CA LYS A 82 -1.77 -3.95 18.01
C LYS A 82 -3.11 -4.54 17.57
N ASP A 83 -3.87 -5.11 18.51
CA ASP A 83 -5.12 -5.82 18.23
C ASP A 83 -6.36 -4.95 18.55
N SER A 84 -6.16 -3.66 18.86
CA SER A 84 -7.27 -2.75 19.16
C SER A 84 -8.08 -2.40 17.91
N ILE A 85 -9.39 -2.63 17.96
CA ILE A 85 -10.31 -2.24 16.89
C ILE A 85 -10.52 -0.73 16.91
N TRP A 86 -10.47 -0.10 15.73
CA TRP A 86 -10.72 1.32 15.55
C TRP A 86 -11.71 1.58 14.43
N TYR A 87 -12.31 2.77 14.40
CA TYR A 87 -13.17 3.21 13.30
C TYR A 87 -12.32 3.81 12.17
N TRP A 88 -12.37 3.20 10.98
CA TRP A 88 -11.48 3.54 9.85
C TRP A 88 -12.13 4.53 8.87
N ALA A 89 -13.42 4.82 9.03
CA ALA A 89 -14.20 5.75 8.20
C ALA A 89 -13.96 5.53 6.68
N SER A 90 -13.73 6.60 5.94
CA SER A 90 -13.51 6.56 4.48
C SER A 90 -12.26 5.81 4.04
N ALA A 91 -11.31 5.47 4.93
CA ALA A 91 -10.18 4.62 4.54
C ALA A 91 -10.65 3.25 4.02
N GLY A 92 -11.81 2.77 4.49
CA GLY A 92 -12.43 1.53 4.00
C GLY A 92 -12.68 1.54 2.49
N LYS A 93 -12.89 2.71 1.86
CA LYS A 93 -13.09 2.81 0.40
C LYS A 93 -11.87 2.33 -0.39
N SER A 94 -10.67 2.53 0.14
CA SER A 94 -9.44 2.07 -0.53
C SER A 94 -9.34 0.55 -0.53
N LEU A 95 -9.69 -0.09 0.58
CA LEU A 95 -9.77 -1.54 0.68
C LEU A 95 -10.84 -2.10 -0.26
N THR A 96 -12.04 -1.50 -0.27
CA THR A 96 -13.11 -1.88 -1.20
C THR A 96 -12.66 -1.76 -2.66
N ALA A 97 -12.05 -0.65 -3.05
CA ALA A 97 -11.55 -0.45 -4.41
C ALA A 97 -10.51 -1.52 -4.79
N PHE A 98 -9.60 -1.87 -3.88
CA PHE A 98 -8.62 -2.93 -4.10
C PHE A 98 -9.29 -4.30 -4.31
N THR A 99 -10.29 -4.65 -3.48
CA THR A 99 -11.04 -5.90 -3.64
C THR A 99 -11.85 -5.95 -4.94
N ILE A 100 -12.38 -4.82 -5.41
CA ILE A 100 -13.02 -4.73 -6.74
C ILE A 100 -11.99 -4.95 -7.86
N GLY A 101 -10.78 -4.41 -7.72
CA GLY A 101 -9.67 -4.67 -8.65
C GLY A 101 -9.30 -6.16 -8.73
N ILE A 102 -9.26 -6.86 -7.59
CA ILE A 102 -9.06 -8.31 -7.54
C ILE A 102 -10.22 -9.03 -8.24
N ALA A 103 -11.47 -8.69 -7.92
CA ALA A 103 -12.63 -9.30 -8.54
C ALA A 103 -12.63 -9.15 -10.07
N GLN A 104 -12.20 -7.98 -10.58
CA GLN A 104 -12.00 -7.79 -12.01
C GLN A 104 -10.86 -8.65 -12.56
N GLN A 105 -9.70 -8.69 -11.90
CA GLN A 105 -8.56 -9.52 -12.31
C GLN A 105 -8.95 -11.01 -12.39
N GLU A 106 -9.81 -11.46 -11.48
CA GLU A 106 -10.31 -12.84 -11.42
C GLU A 106 -11.53 -13.08 -12.33
N ASN A 107 -11.95 -12.09 -13.14
CA ASN A 107 -13.09 -12.13 -14.06
C ASN A 107 -14.45 -12.38 -13.39
N TYR A 108 -14.60 -12.02 -12.11
CA TYR A 108 -15.92 -12.06 -11.43
C TYR A 108 -16.80 -10.86 -11.78
N LEU A 109 -16.19 -9.75 -12.20
CA LEU A 109 -16.89 -8.57 -12.71
C LEU A 109 -16.03 -7.87 -13.78
N ASN A 110 -16.67 -6.98 -14.53
CA ASN A 110 -16.02 -6.04 -15.44
C ASN A 110 -16.50 -4.63 -15.08
N ILE A 111 -15.57 -3.70 -14.83
CA ILE A 111 -15.91 -2.32 -14.41
C ILE A 111 -16.53 -1.49 -15.54
N GLN A 112 -16.54 -1.99 -16.77
CA GLN A 112 -17.26 -1.40 -17.90
C GLN A 112 -18.72 -1.85 -18.01
N ASP A 113 -19.13 -2.88 -17.25
CA ASP A 113 -20.51 -3.35 -17.27
C ASP A 113 -21.43 -2.40 -16.49
N THR A 114 -22.72 -2.42 -16.85
CA THR A 114 -23.73 -1.65 -16.12
C THR A 114 -23.88 -2.19 -14.70
N THR A 115 -24.09 -1.30 -13.73
CA THR A 115 -24.30 -1.70 -12.32
C THR A 115 -25.52 -2.62 -12.16
N SER A 116 -26.54 -2.44 -13.00
CA SER A 116 -27.77 -3.25 -13.03
C SER A 116 -27.51 -4.72 -13.34
N GLN A 117 -26.41 -5.07 -14.02
CA GLN A 117 -25.99 -6.46 -14.21
C GLN A 117 -25.69 -7.18 -12.89
N TYR A 118 -25.18 -6.45 -11.89
CA TYR A 118 -24.77 -7.02 -10.59
C TYR A 118 -25.79 -6.78 -9.47
N LEU A 119 -26.47 -5.63 -9.49
CA LEU A 119 -27.46 -5.27 -8.45
C LEU A 119 -28.91 -5.60 -8.85
N GLY A 120 -29.14 -5.95 -10.12
CA GLY A 120 -30.47 -6.15 -10.69
C GLY A 120 -31.12 -4.84 -11.17
N GLN A 121 -32.21 -4.96 -11.91
CA GLN A 121 -33.04 -3.82 -12.32
C GLN A 121 -33.79 -3.23 -11.12
N GLY A 122 -33.97 -1.91 -11.10
CA GLY A 122 -34.66 -1.20 -10.02
C GLY A 122 -33.80 -1.05 -8.76
N TRP A 123 -32.48 -1.15 -8.90
CA TRP A 123 -31.56 -0.88 -7.79
C TRP A 123 -31.49 0.61 -7.45
N THR A 124 -31.92 1.48 -8.37
CA THR A 124 -32.07 2.92 -8.19
C THR A 124 -33.54 3.35 -8.12
N ASN A 125 -33.76 4.63 -7.79
CA ASN A 125 -35.08 5.28 -7.97
C ASN A 125 -35.29 5.84 -9.39
N CYS A 126 -34.34 5.64 -10.31
CA CYS A 126 -34.43 6.11 -11.69
C CYS A 126 -35.29 5.17 -12.53
N MET A 127 -35.68 5.61 -13.73
CA MET A 127 -36.41 4.76 -14.66
C MET A 127 -35.47 3.69 -15.25
N PRO A 128 -35.97 2.49 -15.63
CA PRO A 128 -35.10 1.41 -16.11
C PRO A 128 -34.18 1.77 -17.30
N PHE A 129 -34.60 2.68 -18.18
CA PHE A 129 -33.79 3.12 -19.32
C PHE A 129 -32.63 4.06 -18.93
N GLU A 130 -32.61 4.55 -17.69
CA GLU A 130 -31.55 5.39 -17.12
C GLU A 130 -30.52 4.56 -16.32
N GLU A 131 -30.76 3.25 -16.17
CA GLU A 131 -29.87 2.30 -15.46
C GLU A 131 -28.83 1.62 -16.38
N GLU A 132 -28.79 1.99 -17.66
CA GLU A 132 -27.86 1.51 -18.70
C GLU A 132 -26.87 2.62 -19.12
#